data_AF-A0A9J6BPF9-F1
#
_entry.id   AF-A0A9J6BPF9-F1
#
_cell.length_a   1.000
_cell.length_b   1.000
_cell.length_c   1.000
_cell.angle_alpha   90.00
_cell.angle_beta   90.00
_cell.angle_gamma   90.00
#
_symmetry.space_group_name_H-M   'P 1'
#
loop_
_entity.id
_entity.type
_entity.pdbx_description
1 polymer ?
#
loop_
_entity_poly.entity_id
_entity_poly.type
_entity_poly.pdbx_seq_one_letter_code
_entity_poly.pdbx_strand_id
1 'polypeptide(L)'
;MLKCLVFSSILVFAVAQTELPPYIKQCRSADPELVSCLKDALHHLRPWLKSGIPEVQMPSVEPFVMDTLSLALTGGPNGYRINLKDMEVFGASNFTVKNIVLSEGDKPFSAVVTIPRLVIKAKYTSSGVLIIIPASGGGEFNAVFDGVTADVRGKISAHEKPNGTFLRVDSLLLDLNVKKPKLTVAKIFNNNKILTDATNLFLKENGHEILNAMKPQLQKKLSSEFTGIANALLKNVPRNYFLLD
;
A
#
# COMPACT_ATOMS: atom_id res chain seq x y z
N MET A 1 -26.74 -51.80 -54.29
CA MET A 1 -25.35 -51.50 -53.89
C MET A 1 -25.31 -50.10 -53.31
N LEU A 2 -25.14 -50.01 -51.98
CA LEU A 2 -25.32 -48.82 -51.16
C LEU A 2 -24.00 -48.02 -51.12
N LYS A 3 -24.00 -46.75 -51.53
CA LYS A 3 -22.82 -45.85 -51.45
C LYS A 3 -22.80 -45.16 -50.09
N CYS A 4 -21.81 -45.50 -49.25
CA CYS A 4 -21.52 -44.80 -48.00
C CYS A 4 -20.92 -43.40 -48.28
N LEU A 5 -21.62 -42.34 -47.88
CA LEU A 5 -21.03 -41.01 -47.71
C LEU A 5 -20.39 -40.93 -46.32
N VAL A 6 -19.06 -40.78 -46.27
CA VAL A 6 -18.34 -40.48 -45.03
C VAL A 6 -18.20 -38.96 -44.94
N PHE A 7 -19.01 -38.33 -44.08
CA PHE A 7 -18.85 -36.92 -43.72
C PHE A 7 -17.80 -36.83 -42.60
N SER A 8 -16.58 -36.40 -42.94
CA SER A 8 -15.53 -36.10 -41.96
C SER A 8 -15.78 -34.70 -41.38
N SER A 9 -16.28 -34.63 -40.15
CA SER A 9 -16.43 -33.37 -39.41
C SER A 9 -15.10 -33.02 -38.74
N ILE A 10 -14.42 -31.99 -39.26
CA ILE A 10 -13.22 -31.43 -38.64
C ILE A 10 -13.66 -30.53 -37.47
N LEU A 11 -13.52 -31.04 -36.25
CA LEU A 11 -13.66 -30.26 -35.02
C LEU A 11 -12.45 -29.33 -34.88
N VAL A 12 -12.61 -28.07 -35.27
CA VAL A 12 -11.66 -27.00 -34.95
C VAL A 12 -11.83 -26.65 -33.48
N PHE A 13 -10.93 -27.16 -32.64
CA PHE A 13 -10.79 -26.68 -31.27
C PHE A 13 -10.19 -25.28 -31.30
N ALA A 14 -11.03 -24.26 -31.11
CA ALA A 14 -10.55 -22.92 -30.82
C ALA A 14 -9.80 -22.98 -29.48
N VAL A 15 -8.47 -22.89 -29.53
CA VAL A 15 -7.66 -22.68 -28.33
C VAL A 15 -8.00 -21.29 -27.82
N ALA A 16 -8.75 -21.21 -26.71
CA ALA A 16 -8.97 -19.95 -26.02
C ALA A 16 -7.61 -19.45 -25.52
N GLN A 17 -7.01 -18.54 -26.28
CA GLN A 17 -5.80 -17.84 -25.87
C GLN A 17 -6.23 -16.86 -24.78
N THR A 18 -5.93 -17.16 -23.52
CA THR A 18 -6.20 -16.24 -22.41
C THR A 18 -5.32 -15.02 -22.63
N GLU A 19 -5.90 -13.93 -23.12
CA GLU A 19 -5.18 -12.68 -23.32
C GLU A 19 -4.63 -12.19 -21.97
N LEU A 20 -3.33 -11.88 -21.95
CA LEU A 20 -2.68 -11.38 -20.75
C LEU A 20 -3.30 -10.03 -20.34
N PRO A 21 -3.75 -9.86 -19.09
CA PRO A 21 -4.31 -8.59 -18.66
C PRO A 21 -3.33 -7.43 -18.88
N PRO A 22 -3.80 -6.27 -19.36
CA PRO A 22 -2.94 -5.16 -19.79
C PRO A 22 -2.15 -4.52 -18.64
N TYR A 23 -2.57 -4.75 -17.39
CA TYR A 23 -1.85 -4.31 -16.19
C TYR A 23 -0.65 -5.20 -15.82
N ILE A 24 -0.44 -6.32 -16.50
CA ILE A 24 0.66 -7.25 -16.23
C ILE A 24 1.80 -7.02 -17.23
N LYS A 25 3.01 -6.80 -16.70
CA LYS A 25 4.26 -6.91 -17.45
C LYS A 25 4.97 -8.18 -17.00
N GLN A 26 5.31 -9.05 -17.94
CA GLN A 26 5.94 -10.35 -17.65
C GLN A 26 7.45 -10.22 -17.50
N CYS A 27 8.02 -10.99 -16.60
CA CYS A 27 9.46 -11.17 -16.41
C CYS A 27 9.83 -12.64 -16.53
N ARG A 28 11.11 -12.94 -16.82
CA ARG A 28 11.64 -14.31 -16.90
C ARG A 28 12.57 -14.58 -15.73
N SER A 29 12.39 -15.71 -15.07
CA SER A 29 13.13 -16.08 -13.85
C SER A 29 14.63 -16.28 -14.12
N ALA A 30 14.98 -16.78 -15.30
CA ALA A 30 16.37 -16.97 -15.72
C ALA A 30 17.05 -15.69 -16.28
N ASP A 31 16.35 -14.56 -16.35
CA ASP A 31 16.91 -13.31 -16.87
C ASP A 31 17.92 -12.72 -15.86
N PRO A 32 19.18 -12.45 -16.24
CA PRO A 32 20.14 -11.77 -15.35
C PRO A 32 19.64 -10.40 -14.88
N GLU A 33 18.76 -9.74 -15.64
CA GLU A 33 18.14 -8.45 -15.32
C GLU A 33 16.73 -8.60 -14.69
N LEU A 34 16.40 -9.78 -14.13
CA LEU A 34 15.10 -10.05 -13.50
C LEU A 34 14.66 -8.96 -12.51
N VAL A 35 15.57 -8.50 -11.65
CA VAL A 35 15.28 -7.44 -10.66
C VAL A 35 14.87 -6.13 -11.34
N SER A 36 15.52 -5.78 -12.45
CA SER A 36 15.17 -4.61 -13.26
C SER A 36 13.79 -4.78 -13.88
N CYS A 37 13.52 -5.94 -14.47
CA CYS A 37 12.21 -6.26 -15.03
C CYS A 37 11.08 -6.18 -13.99
N LEU A 38 11.29 -6.71 -12.78
CA LEU A 38 10.28 -6.68 -11.72
C LEU A 38 10.01 -5.24 -11.23
N LYS A 39 11.04 -4.40 -11.15
CA LYS A 39 10.86 -2.97 -10.85
C LYS A 39 10.01 -2.29 -11.92
N ASP A 40 10.30 -2.54 -13.19
CA ASP A 40 9.51 -2.03 -14.30
C ASP A 40 8.07 -2.54 -14.26
N ALA A 41 7.85 -3.81 -13.94
CA ALA A 41 6.52 -4.39 -13.83
C ALA A 41 5.70 -3.71 -12.71
N LEU A 42 6.32 -3.44 -11.56
CA LEU A 42 5.70 -2.65 -10.50
C LEU A 42 5.41 -1.21 -10.94
N HIS A 43 6.24 -0.60 -11.77
CA HIS A 43 6.00 0.76 -12.28
C HIS A 43 4.92 0.78 -13.35
N HIS A 44 4.83 -0.26 -14.17
CA HIS A 44 3.75 -0.50 -15.15
C HIS A 44 2.38 -0.62 -14.49
N LEU A 45 2.32 -1.15 -13.25
CA LEU A 45 1.09 -1.24 -12.48
C LEU A 45 0.56 0.12 -11.97
N ARG A 46 1.39 1.17 -11.89
CA ARG A 46 0.99 2.48 -11.32
C ARG A 46 -0.32 3.06 -11.89
N PRO A 47 -0.51 3.21 -13.21
CA PRO A 47 -1.76 3.77 -13.75
C PRO A 47 -2.98 2.95 -13.36
N TRP A 48 -2.83 1.63 -13.25
CA TRP A 48 -3.91 0.71 -12.87
C TRP A 48 -4.21 0.75 -11.37
N LEU A 49 -3.18 0.83 -10.53
CA LEU A 49 -3.35 1.05 -9.09
C LEU A 49 -3.99 2.41 -8.80
N LYS A 50 -3.72 3.42 -9.63
CA LYS A 50 -4.31 4.75 -9.52
C LYS A 50 -5.83 4.73 -9.74
N SER A 51 -6.34 3.91 -10.66
CA SER A 51 -7.78 3.78 -10.93
C SER A 51 -8.46 2.66 -10.15
N GLY A 52 -7.68 1.72 -9.61
CA GLY A 52 -8.18 0.41 -9.20
C GLY A 52 -8.29 -0.56 -10.37
N ILE A 53 -8.45 -1.85 -10.05
CA ILE A 53 -8.58 -2.95 -11.00
C ILE A 53 -9.78 -3.80 -10.55
N PRO A 54 -11.00 -3.51 -11.04
CA PRO A 54 -12.23 -4.18 -10.60
C PRO A 54 -12.20 -5.70 -10.74
N GLU A 55 -11.56 -6.22 -11.79
CA GLU A 55 -11.49 -7.66 -12.10
C GLU A 55 -10.80 -8.47 -11.01
N VAL A 56 -9.91 -7.84 -10.24
CA VAL A 56 -9.18 -8.45 -9.12
C VAL A 56 -9.55 -7.81 -7.78
N GLN A 57 -10.64 -7.04 -7.74
CA GLN A 57 -11.15 -6.34 -6.56
C GLN A 57 -10.10 -5.42 -5.92
N MET A 58 -9.23 -4.83 -6.74
CA MET A 58 -8.24 -3.85 -6.29
C MET A 58 -8.91 -2.47 -6.22
N PRO A 59 -9.03 -1.86 -5.03
CA PRO A 59 -9.54 -0.49 -4.92
C PRO A 59 -8.55 0.52 -5.53
N SER A 60 -9.03 1.74 -5.76
CA SER A 60 -8.14 2.85 -6.12
C SER A 60 -7.16 3.15 -4.99
N VAL A 61 -5.91 3.42 -5.36
CA VAL A 61 -4.84 3.89 -4.46
C VAL A 61 -4.66 5.41 -4.59
N GLU A 62 -5.51 6.10 -5.35
CA GLU A 62 -5.46 7.56 -5.54
C GLU A 62 -6.88 8.19 -5.63
N PRO A 63 -7.40 8.77 -4.53
CA PRO A 63 -6.84 8.68 -3.18
C PRO A 63 -6.93 7.24 -2.64
N PHE A 64 -5.96 6.86 -1.82
CA PHE A 64 -6.13 5.71 -0.94
C PHE A 64 -7.03 6.12 0.22
N VAL A 65 -8.16 5.43 0.38
CA VAL A 65 -9.19 5.75 1.37
C VAL A 65 -9.14 4.74 2.51
N MET A 66 -9.19 5.24 3.75
CA MET A 66 -9.31 4.41 4.95
C MET A 66 -10.36 5.00 5.90
N ASP A 67 -11.34 4.17 6.27
CA ASP A 67 -12.48 4.60 7.08
C ASP A 67 -12.07 5.07 8.48
N THR A 68 -11.17 4.35 9.13
CA THR A 68 -10.71 4.69 10.48
C THR A 68 -9.29 4.19 10.77
N LEU A 69 -8.48 5.06 11.36
CA LEU A 69 -7.18 4.72 11.94
C LEU A 69 -7.10 5.19 13.39
N SER A 70 -7.03 4.25 14.32
CA SER A 70 -6.86 4.52 15.75
C SER A 70 -5.44 4.23 16.18
N LEU A 71 -4.81 5.20 16.84
CA LEU A 71 -3.44 5.12 17.34
C LEU A 71 -3.39 5.57 18.82
N ALA A 72 -2.57 4.90 19.62
CA ALA A 72 -2.30 5.21 21.01
C ALA A 72 -0.78 5.40 21.20
N LEU A 73 -0.31 6.63 21.27
CA LEU A 73 1.14 6.93 21.24
C LEU A 73 1.79 6.66 22.60
N THR A 74 1.07 6.94 23.68
CA THR A 74 1.58 6.75 25.05
C THR A 74 0.60 5.91 25.88
N GLY A 75 1.15 5.16 26.84
CA GLY A 75 0.37 4.35 27.79
C GLY A 75 -0.17 5.17 28.95
N GLY A 76 -0.97 4.50 29.80
CA GLY A 76 -1.50 5.09 31.03
C GLY A 76 -2.80 5.90 30.87
N PRO A 77 -3.32 6.45 31.99
CA PRO A 77 -4.62 7.16 32.01
C PRO A 77 -4.64 8.39 31.10
N ASN A 78 -3.52 9.11 31.03
CA ASN A 78 -3.37 10.33 30.22
C ASN A 78 -2.70 10.08 28.86
N GLY A 79 -2.54 8.80 28.49
CA GLY A 79 -1.91 8.40 27.25
C GLY A 79 -2.61 9.00 26.03
N TYR A 80 -1.83 9.58 25.11
CA TYR A 80 -2.37 10.22 23.92
C TYR A 80 -2.97 9.19 22.98
N ARG A 81 -4.22 9.41 22.62
CA ARG A 81 -4.95 8.61 21.63
C ARG A 81 -5.47 9.52 20.55
N ILE A 82 -5.39 9.07 19.31
CA ILE A 82 -5.94 9.75 18.15
C ILE A 82 -6.72 8.74 17.30
N ASN A 83 -7.90 9.15 16.86
CA ASN A 83 -8.71 8.45 15.89
C ASN A 83 -8.84 9.36 14.66
N LEU A 84 -8.34 8.89 13.53
CA LEU A 84 -8.55 9.50 12.23
C LEU A 84 -9.72 8.81 11.55
N LYS A 85 -10.61 9.57 10.93
CA LYS A 85 -11.77 9.09 10.17
C LYS A 85 -11.82 9.74 8.79
N ASP A 86 -12.45 9.06 7.85
CA ASP A 86 -12.61 9.51 6.47
C ASP A 86 -11.24 9.92 5.89
N MET A 87 -10.22 9.06 6.07
CA MET A 87 -8.86 9.40 5.71
C MET A 87 -8.67 9.22 4.20
N GLU A 88 -8.24 10.28 3.53
CA GLU A 88 -7.84 10.29 2.13
C GLU A 88 -6.34 10.55 2.03
N VAL A 89 -5.61 9.65 1.35
CA VAL A 89 -4.17 9.75 1.12
C VAL A 89 -3.92 9.91 -0.37
N PHE A 90 -3.33 11.04 -0.75
CA PHE A 90 -2.99 11.38 -2.12
C PHE A 90 -1.48 11.26 -2.37
N GLY A 91 -1.10 10.88 -3.59
CA GLY A 91 0.28 10.74 -4.06
C GLY A 91 0.88 9.36 -3.84
N ALA A 92 0.16 8.42 -3.22
CA ALA A 92 0.65 7.06 -2.97
C ALA A 92 0.95 6.29 -4.26
N SER A 93 0.21 6.60 -5.35
CA SER A 93 0.42 6.02 -6.67
C SER A 93 1.75 6.43 -7.34
N ASN A 94 2.39 7.52 -6.88
CA ASN A 94 3.65 8.04 -7.42
C ASN A 94 4.90 7.39 -6.78
N PHE A 95 4.78 6.17 -6.29
CA PHE A 95 5.87 5.44 -5.65
C PHE A 95 6.96 5.05 -6.66
N THR A 96 8.23 5.03 -6.26
CA THR A 96 9.35 4.49 -7.04
C THR A 96 10.06 3.40 -6.26
N VAL A 97 10.11 2.20 -6.83
CA VAL A 97 10.90 1.07 -6.30
C VAL A 97 12.36 1.29 -6.64
N LYS A 98 13.20 1.50 -5.63
CA LYS A 98 14.64 1.73 -5.76
C LYS A 98 15.40 0.42 -5.86
N ASN A 99 15.08 -0.52 -4.99
CA ASN A 99 15.73 -1.83 -4.90
C ASN A 99 14.72 -2.94 -4.58
N ILE A 100 15.02 -4.16 -5.02
CA ILE A 100 14.30 -5.39 -4.68
C ILE A 100 15.35 -6.49 -4.43
N VAL A 101 15.21 -7.21 -3.33
CA VAL A 101 15.90 -8.46 -3.05
C VAL A 101 14.85 -9.56 -3.00
N LEU A 102 14.98 -10.56 -3.87
CA LEU A 102 14.04 -11.65 -3.97
C LEU A 102 14.18 -12.62 -2.80
N SER A 103 13.08 -13.32 -2.50
CA SER A 103 13.07 -14.39 -1.51
C SER A 103 13.92 -15.57 -2.01
N GLU A 104 14.75 -16.15 -1.15
CA GLU A 104 15.58 -17.32 -1.47
C GLU A 104 15.51 -18.32 -0.30
N GLY A 105 14.91 -19.49 -0.54
CA GLY A 105 14.57 -20.44 0.54
C GLY A 105 13.72 -19.76 1.61
N ASP A 106 14.15 -19.84 2.87
CA ASP A 106 13.45 -19.22 4.01
C ASP A 106 13.76 -17.72 4.21
N LYS A 107 14.68 -17.14 3.42
CA LYS A 107 15.04 -15.72 3.53
C LYS A 107 13.88 -14.86 3.02
N PRO A 108 13.48 -13.81 3.76
CA PRO A 108 12.41 -12.90 3.33
C PRO A 108 12.86 -12.07 2.13
N PHE A 109 11.91 -11.70 1.27
CA PHE A 109 12.14 -10.65 0.27
C PHE A 109 12.31 -9.29 0.96
N SER A 110 12.98 -8.36 0.28
CA SER A 110 13.00 -6.96 0.70
C SER A 110 12.89 -6.00 -0.47
N ALA A 111 12.38 -4.78 -0.22
CA ALA A 111 12.32 -3.73 -1.22
C ALA A 111 12.47 -2.36 -0.57
N VAL A 112 13.03 -1.41 -1.32
CA VAL A 112 13.09 0.00 -0.92
C VAL A 112 12.18 0.78 -1.85
N VAL A 113 11.17 1.42 -1.29
CA VAL A 113 10.17 2.20 -2.03
C VAL A 113 10.27 3.65 -1.60
N THR A 114 10.14 4.58 -2.53
CA THR A 114 10.16 6.02 -2.25
C THR A 114 8.90 6.67 -2.78
N ILE A 115 8.32 7.61 -2.05
CA ILE A 115 7.19 8.42 -2.52
C ILE A 115 7.59 9.89 -2.39
N PRO A 116 7.63 10.67 -3.49
CA PRO A 116 8.13 12.04 -3.45
C PRO A 116 7.33 12.94 -2.51
N ARG A 117 6.01 12.78 -2.50
CA ARG A 117 5.09 13.59 -1.71
C ARG A 117 3.80 12.82 -1.42
N LEU A 118 3.38 12.80 -0.17
CA LEU A 118 2.06 12.37 0.27
C LEU A 118 1.29 13.55 0.86
N VAL A 119 -0.01 13.60 0.57
CA VAL A 119 -0.94 14.53 1.22
C VAL A 119 -2.04 13.71 1.88
N ILE A 120 -2.27 13.92 3.16
CA ILE A 120 -3.26 13.20 3.94
C ILE A 120 -4.30 14.20 4.42
N LYS A 121 -5.56 13.86 4.26
CA LYS A 121 -6.70 14.59 4.84
C LYS A 121 -7.51 13.61 5.67
N ALA A 122 -7.93 14.03 6.86
CA ALA A 122 -8.81 13.24 7.71
C ALA A 122 -9.59 14.14 8.65
N LYS A 123 -10.70 13.63 9.17
CA LYS A 123 -11.27 14.14 10.42
C LYS A 123 -10.56 13.47 11.57
N TYR A 124 -10.32 14.17 12.68
CA TYR A 124 -9.69 13.57 13.84
C TYR A 124 -10.45 13.83 15.13
N THR A 125 -10.33 12.89 16.05
CA THR A 125 -10.60 13.10 17.48
C THR A 125 -9.41 12.58 18.28
N SER A 126 -9.04 13.28 19.34
CA SER A 126 -7.94 12.90 20.19
C SER A 126 -8.24 13.15 21.66
N SER A 127 -7.51 12.44 22.51
CA SER A 127 -7.56 12.60 23.96
C SER A 127 -6.18 12.40 24.58
N GLY A 128 -5.98 13.00 25.75
CA GLY A 128 -4.73 12.87 26.52
C GLY A 128 -3.71 13.95 26.19
N VAL A 129 -2.44 13.65 26.46
CA VAL A 129 -1.32 14.60 26.36
C VAL A 129 -0.37 14.18 25.24
N LEU A 130 -0.32 14.95 24.15
CA LEU A 130 0.64 14.74 23.07
C LEU A 130 2.00 15.29 23.48
N ILE A 131 2.91 14.39 23.88
CA ILE A 131 4.26 14.69 24.37
C ILE A 131 4.21 15.55 25.66
N ILE A 132 3.92 16.85 25.54
CA ILE A 132 3.74 17.79 26.67
C ILE A 132 2.46 18.63 26.56
N ILE A 133 1.75 18.60 25.43
CA ILE A 133 0.57 19.44 25.21
C ILE A 133 -0.71 18.66 25.48
N PRO A 134 -1.62 19.16 26.34
CA PRO A 134 -2.99 18.66 26.42
C PRO A 134 -3.65 18.80 25.04
N ALA A 135 -3.89 17.68 24.39
CA ALA A 135 -4.30 17.63 22.98
C ALA A 135 -5.62 16.86 22.84
N SER A 136 -6.55 17.09 23.77
CA SER A 136 -7.90 16.55 23.70
C SER A 136 -8.78 17.46 22.83
N GLY A 137 -9.50 16.89 21.88
CA GLY A 137 -10.37 17.64 20.99
C GLY A 137 -10.69 16.90 19.70
N GLY A 138 -11.25 17.62 18.74
CA GLY A 138 -11.49 17.10 17.40
C GLY A 138 -11.61 18.22 16.39
N GLY A 139 -11.39 17.86 15.13
CA GLY A 139 -11.36 18.80 14.02
C GLY A 139 -10.91 18.13 12.74
N GLU A 140 -10.29 18.91 11.86
CA GLU A 140 -9.69 18.43 10.61
C GLU A 140 -8.18 18.29 10.80
N PHE A 141 -7.63 17.18 10.31
CA PHE A 141 -6.22 16.88 10.30
C PHE A 141 -5.73 16.84 8.85
N ASN A 142 -4.65 17.58 8.58
CA ASN A 142 -3.97 17.56 7.29
C ASN A 142 -2.49 17.29 7.52
N ALA A 143 -1.93 16.39 6.73
CA ALA A 143 -0.49 16.14 6.71
C ALA A 143 0.08 16.23 5.30
N VAL A 144 1.29 16.74 5.20
CA VAL A 144 2.10 16.71 3.99
C VAL A 144 3.43 16.08 4.34
N PHE A 145 3.75 14.97 3.68
CA PHE A 145 5.02 14.27 3.85
C PHE A 145 5.82 14.37 2.55
N ASP A 146 6.90 15.15 2.57
CA ASP A 146 7.84 15.21 1.44
C ASP A 146 9.00 14.25 1.67
N GLY A 147 9.35 13.49 0.62
CA GLY A 147 10.46 12.54 0.62
C GLY A 147 10.23 11.38 1.58
N VAL A 148 9.23 10.55 1.30
CA VAL A 148 8.95 9.33 2.05
C VAL A 148 9.82 8.19 1.50
N THR A 149 10.44 7.43 2.39
CA THR A 149 11.12 6.17 2.09
C THR A 149 10.52 5.07 2.94
N ALA A 150 10.30 3.92 2.33
CA ALA A 150 9.72 2.73 2.93
C ALA A 150 10.62 1.53 2.66
N ASP A 151 11.19 0.96 3.72
CA ASP A 151 11.86 -0.33 3.66
C ASP A 151 10.84 -1.42 3.96
N VAL A 152 10.62 -2.30 2.99
CA VAL A 152 9.65 -3.38 3.06
C VAL A 152 10.40 -4.69 3.17
N ARG A 153 10.01 -5.55 4.11
CA ARG A 153 10.51 -6.92 4.23
C ARG A 153 9.35 -7.88 4.43
N GLY A 154 9.37 -9.05 3.81
CA GLY A 154 8.25 -9.97 3.96
C GLY A 154 8.54 -11.38 3.53
N LYS A 155 7.60 -12.27 3.83
CA LYS A 155 7.62 -13.67 3.38
C LYS A 155 6.53 -13.89 2.36
N ILE A 156 6.85 -14.65 1.32
CA ILE A 156 5.91 -15.06 0.28
C ILE A 156 5.86 -16.58 0.25
N SER A 157 4.66 -17.13 0.11
CA SER A 157 4.41 -18.53 -0.17
C SER A 157 3.77 -18.71 -1.54
N ALA A 158 3.88 -19.91 -2.09
CA ALA A 158 3.18 -20.34 -3.29
C ALA A 158 2.08 -21.33 -2.91
N HIS A 159 0.93 -21.20 -3.53
CA HIS A 159 -0.21 -22.09 -3.35
C HIS A 159 -0.69 -22.61 -4.69
N GLU A 160 -0.75 -23.94 -4.81
CA GLU A 160 -1.32 -24.60 -5.98
C GLU A 160 -2.85 -24.53 -5.95
N LYS A 161 -3.43 -24.14 -7.08
CA LYS A 161 -4.87 -24.20 -7.35
C LYS A 161 -5.10 -24.94 -8.67
N PRO A 162 -6.31 -25.47 -8.93
CA PRO A 162 -6.62 -26.16 -10.19
C PRO A 162 -6.32 -25.34 -11.46
N ASN A 163 -6.30 -24.01 -11.36
CA ASN A 163 -6.02 -23.08 -12.44
C ASN A 163 -4.60 -22.47 -12.43
N GLY A 164 -3.68 -23.02 -11.62
CA GLY A 164 -2.26 -22.64 -11.60
C GLY A 164 -1.73 -22.32 -10.20
N THR A 165 -0.44 -22.00 -10.13
CA THR A 165 0.25 -21.57 -8.91
C THR A 165 -0.02 -20.09 -8.63
N PHE A 166 -0.41 -19.74 -7.41
CA PHE A 166 -0.63 -18.36 -6.97
C PHE A 166 0.34 -18.00 -5.85
N LEU A 167 0.85 -16.78 -5.86
CA LEU A 167 1.67 -16.29 -4.76
C LEU A 167 0.78 -15.69 -3.65
N ARG A 168 1.33 -15.64 -2.44
CA ARG A 168 0.71 -14.97 -1.30
C ARG A 168 1.78 -14.33 -0.44
N VAL A 169 1.57 -13.08 -0.04
CA VAL A 169 2.35 -12.44 1.02
C VAL A 169 1.81 -12.93 2.37
N ASP A 170 2.63 -13.68 3.11
CA ASP A 170 2.28 -14.24 4.41
C ASP A 170 2.48 -13.24 5.55
N SER A 171 3.56 -12.47 5.45
CA SER A 171 3.87 -11.40 6.39
C SER A 171 4.63 -10.29 5.68
N LEU A 172 4.38 -9.07 6.13
CA LEU A 172 5.04 -7.87 5.65
C LEU A 172 5.39 -7.01 6.87
N LEU A 173 6.60 -6.48 6.86
CA LEU A 173 7.12 -5.52 7.81
C LEU A 173 7.52 -4.28 7.02
N LEU A 174 7.04 -3.15 7.50
CA LEU A 174 7.27 -1.85 6.90
C LEU A 174 8.09 -0.99 7.86
N ASP A 175 9.17 -0.39 7.38
CA ASP A 175 9.88 0.70 8.05
C ASP A 175 9.75 2.00 7.26
N LEU A 176 9.17 3.02 7.89
CA LEU A 176 8.86 4.30 7.25
C LEU A 176 9.79 5.39 7.77
N ASN A 177 10.32 6.16 6.83
CA ASN A 177 11.03 7.39 7.09
C ASN A 177 10.42 8.54 6.26
N VAL A 178 10.28 9.71 6.87
CA VAL A 178 9.75 10.91 6.21
C VAL A 178 10.77 12.02 6.35
N LYS A 179 11.25 12.55 5.22
CA LYS A 179 12.28 13.60 5.22
C LYS A 179 11.75 14.93 5.75
N LYS A 180 10.55 15.34 5.36
CA LYS A 180 9.94 16.59 5.84
C LYS A 180 8.46 16.39 6.15
N PRO A 181 8.10 16.12 7.41
CA PRO A 181 6.72 16.08 7.83
C PRO A 181 6.18 17.47 8.12
N LYS A 182 4.97 17.75 7.65
CA LYS A 182 4.20 18.94 8.00
C LYS A 182 2.83 18.48 8.45
N LEU A 183 2.55 18.67 9.73
CA LEU A 183 1.29 18.30 10.37
C LEU A 183 0.52 19.58 10.68
N THR A 184 -0.77 19.58 10.39
CA THR A 184 -1.64 20.74 10.64
C THR A 184 -3.03 20.30 11.05
N VAL A 185 -3.66 21.12 11.89
CA VAL A 185 -5.04 20.93 12.33
C VAL A 185 -5.86 22.19 12.10
N ALA A 186 -7.14 22.01 11.85
CA ALA A 186 -8.12 23.09 11.67
C ALA A 186 -9.43 22.74 12.37
N LYS A 187 -10.26 23.76 12.60
CA LYS A 187 -11.57 23.64 13.28
C LYS A 187 -11.48 23.03 14.68
N ILE A 188 -10.44 23.41 15.43
CA ILE A 188 -10.15 22.96 16.79
C ILE A 188 -10.53 24.02 17.82
N PHE A 189 -10.75 23.63 19.08
CA PHE A 189 -10.99 24.53 20.22
C PHE A 189 -12.07 25.61 19.94
N ASN A 190 -13.19 25.22 19.33
CA ASN A 190 -14.26 26.15 18.93
C ASN A 190 -13.75 27.33 18.06
N ASN A 191 -12.78 27.07 17.19
CA ASN A 191 -12.11 28.05 16.32
C ASN A 191 -11.34 29.16 17.07
N ASN A 192 -10.88 28.90 18.30
CA ASN A 192 -10.00 29.83 19.00
C ASN A 192 -8.66 29.97 18.24
N LYS A 193 -8.42 31.16 17.68
CA LYS A 193 -7.24 31.42 16.83
C LYS A 193 -5.92 31.22 17.57
N ILE A 194 -5.82 31.70 18.81
CA ILE A 194 -4.58 31.65 19.60
C ILE A 194 -4.18 30.20 19.86
N LEU A 195 -5.12 29.38 20.34
CA LEU A 195 -4.87 27.96 20.61
C LEU A 195 -4.60 27.17 19.31
N THR A 196 -5.28 27.52 18.23
CA THR A 196 -5.08 26.91 16.91
C THR A 196 -3.67 27.21 16.37
N ASP A 197 -3.25 28.46 16.41
CA ASP A 197 -1.92 28.87 15.94
C ASP A 197 -0.82 28.24 16.80
N ALA A 198 -0.96 28.24 18.12
CA ALA A 198 -0.01 27.62 19.04
C ALA A 198 0.12 26.11 18.81
N THR A 199 -1.01 25.41 18.59
CA THR A 199 -1.01 23.98 18.28
C THR A 199 -0.33 23.70 16.94
N ASN A 200 -0.65 24.47 15.90
CA ASN A 200 -0.03 24.31 14.58
C ASN A 200 1.47 24.65 14.59
N LEU A 201 1.90 25.62 15.40
CA LEU A 201 3.32 25.90 15.61
C LEU A 201 4.02 24.70 16.23
N PHE A 202 3.47 24.12 17.30
CA PHE A 202 4.03 22.93 17.93
C PHE A 202 4.11 21.74 16.95
N LEU A 203 3.03 21.46 16.21
CA LEU A 203 2.99 20.38 15.22
C LEU A 203 4.03 20.55 14.11
N LYS A 204 4.26 21.80 13.68
CA LYS A 204 5.28 22.15 12.69
C LYS A 204 6.69 21.96 13.23
N GLU A 205 6.94 22.36 14.47
CA GLU A 205 8.27 22.27 15.10
C GLU A 205 8.63 20.85 15.52
N ASN A 206 7.64 20.02 15.87
CA ASN A 206 7.84 18.68 16.44
C ASN A 206 7.34 17.55 15.52
N GLY A 207 7.21 17.81 14.23
CA GLY A 207 6.60 16.87 13.28
C GLY A 207 7.34 15.52 13.21
N HIS A 208 8.66 15.51 13.34
CA HIS A 208 9.46 14.28 13.35
C HIS A 208 9.27 13.48 14.62
N GLU A 209 9.27 14.14 15.78
CA GLU A 209 9.08 13.54 17.09
C GLU A 209 7.70 12.89 17.19
N ILE A 210 6.66 13.59 16.69
CA ILE A 210 5.30 13.07 16.62
C ILE A 210 5.24 11.84 15.71
N LEU A 211 5.82 11.90 14.52
CA LEU A 211 5.86 10.74 13.64
C LEU A 211 6.59 9.56 14.26
N ASN A 212 7.72 9.79 14.92
CA ASN A 212 8.49 8.75 15.60
C ASN A 212 7.69 8.09 16.73
N ALA A 213 6.93 8.88 17.49
CA ALA A 213 6.04 8.34 18.53
C ALA A 213 4.89 7.49 17.95
N MET A 214 4.39 7.85 16.76
CA MET A 214 3.32 7.12 16.06
C MET A 214 3.81 5.89 15.28
N LYS A 215 5.10 5.91 14.89
CA LYS A 215 5.71 5.00 13.94
C LYS A 215 5.45 3.52 14.23
N PRO A 216 5.62 2.99 15.46
CA PRO A 216 5.43 1.56 15.71
C PRO A 216 4.01 1.06 15.38
N GLN A 217 2.99 1.83 15.74
CA GLN A 217 1.60 1.45 15.46
C GLN A 217 1.21 1.69 14.01
N LEU A 218 1.72 2.79 13.43
CA LEU A 218 1.51 3.11 12.02
C LEU A 218 2.10 2.02 11.12
N GLN A 219 3.34 1.59 11.39
CA GLN A 219 3.98 0.49 10.66
C GLN A 219 3.17 -0.80 10.75
N LYS A 220 2.68 -1.17 11.94
CA LYS A 220 1.85 -2.37 12.13
C LYS A 220 0.56 -2.30 11.31
N LYS A 221 -0.15 -1.18 11.36
CA LYS A 221 -1.40 -0.98 10.62
C LYS A 221 -1.16 -1.00 9.11
N LEU A 222 -0.23 -0.19 8.62
CA LEU A 222 0.10 -0.13 7.20
C LEU A 222 0.65 -1.45 6.65
N SER A 223 1.39 -2.22 7.45
CA SER A 223 1.83 -3.55 7.04
C SER A 223 0.65 -4.47 6.71
N SER A 224 -0.42 -4.42 7.52
CA SER A 224 -1.65 -5.17 7.27
C SER A 224 -2.37 -4.71 6.01
N GLU A 225 -2.52 -3.39 5.84
CA GLU A 225 -3.16 -2.80 4.66
C GLU A 225 -2.41 -3.16 3.38
N PHE A 226 -1.10 -2.97 3.34
CA PHE A 226 -0.28 -3.28 2.18
C PHE A 226 -0.21 -4.78 1.89
N THR A 227 -0.28 -5.65 2.91
CA THR A 227 -0.44 -7.09 2.71
C THR A 227 -1.77 -7.41 2.04
N GLY A 228 -2.85 -6.73 2.43
CA GLY A 228 -4.18 -6.86 1.82
C GLY A 228 -4.17 -6.47 0.34
N ILE A 229 -3.62 -5.29 0.03
CA ILE A 229 -3.48 -4.78 -1.34
C ILE A 229 -2.65 -5.74 -2.20
N ALA A 230 -1.45 -6.13 -1.74
CA ALA A 230 -0.60 -7.05 -2.50
C ALA A 230 -1.33 -8.38 -2.79
N ASN A 231 -2.02 -8.93 -1.78
CA ASN A 231 -2.75 -10.18 -1.93
C ASN A 231 -4.03 -10.07 -2.77
N ALA A 232 -4.64 -8.88 -2.94
CA ALA A 232 -5.75 -8.69 -3.86
C ALA A 232 -5.33 -8.99 -5.32
N LEU A 233 -4.10 -8.62 -5.69
CA LEU A 233 -3.51 -9.01 -6.98
C LEU A 233 -3.11 -10.49 -6.99
N LEU A 234 -2.25 -10.90 -6.05
CA LEU A 234 -1.59 -12.20 -6.11
C LEU A 234 -2.54 -13.41 -5.95
N LYS A 235 -3.71 -13.21 -5.33
CA LYS A 235 -4.73 -14.27 -5.23
C LYS A 235 -5.51 -14.50 -6.53
N ASN A 236 -5.57 -13.49 -7.40
CA ASN A 236 -6.36 -13.49 -8.64
C ASN A 236 -5.49 -13.63 -9.89
N VAL A 237 -4.18 -13.42 -9.77
CA VAL A 237 -3.23 -13.51 -10.87
C VAL A 237 -2.26 -14.68 -10.64
N PRO A 238 -2.25 -15.70 -11.52
CA PRO A 238 -1.29 -16.81 -11.44
C PRO A 238 0.17 -16.34 -11.57
N ARG A 239 1.11 -17.04 -10.92
CA ARG A 239 2.55 -16.73 -10.96
C ARG A 239 3.07 -16.64 -12.39
N ASN A 240 2.71 -17.60 -13.24
CA ASN A 240 3.18 -17.68 -14.63
C ASN A 240 2.66 -16.54 -15.52
N TYR A 241 1.72 -15.70 -15.04
CA TYR A 241 1.30 -14.52 -15.80
C TYR A 241 2.34 -13.41 -15.70
N PHE A 242 3.03 -13.26 -14.57
CA PHE A 242 4.00 -12.18 -14.36
C PHE A 242 5.45 -12.66 -14.22
N LEU A 243 5.66 -13.93 -13.88
CA LEU A 243 6.98 -14.54 -13.75
C LEU A 243 7.01 -15.87 -14.49
N LEU A 244 7.58 -15.83 -15.69
CA LEU A 244 7.89 -17.00 -16.52
C LEU A 244 9.14 -17.69 -15.98
N ASP A 245 9.25 -18.99 -16.20
CA ASP A 245 10.45 -19.75 -15.84
C ASP A 245 11.59 -19.52 -16.85
#